data_AF-A0A2E7EML5-F1
#
_entry.id   AF-A0A2E7EML5-F1
#
_cell.length_a   1.000
_cell.length_b   1.000
_cell.length_c   1.000
_cell.angle_alpha   90.00
_cell.angle_beta   90.00
_cell.angle_gamma   90.00
#
_symmetry.space_group_name_H-M   'P 1'
#
loop_
_entity.id
_entity.type
_entity.pdbx_description
1 polymer ?
#
loop_
_entity_poly.entity_id
_entity_poly.type
_entity_poly.pdbx_seq_one_letter_code
_entity_poly.pdbx_strand_id
1 'polypeptide(L)'
;MRCFAISIVVLMLASRCEAITFEQLLESYGNLETVAGTGLIPDKAVSGWLPDMEGGLATDAELSRPHMTMADALGNLYIADKDAHAIRMVKPDGTIHTIAGTNFPGYSGDGPGVEIDLFAPNGLYTFPDGTTYILDLGNSLIRKWSPDGNVVTVVEDPSVISIGRGLWVSPDESLIYYSSGTEVRRWTEDSGVTVYASGFVALGNLAVDPADGELVVTDREGHGVYKVYENGTRDLIAGNESTTGGGSGFLATQTGLDEVRGIAFHPEGGYLLATHEGGQIWFVDDNERIHLLIDGDDKRGTHGGDGLPLTSPGKKISEARAVTFSTEGDIIVTENDAGFIRYVRANRAIGVSGDFNLDGLLDVEDINLLSIEVRNNTHKNSFDLNADSLVNDDDRQIWVDELKSTYFGDANLDGEFNSRDLVLIFQAGEFEDDVIGNSTWATGDWDGNSDFNSGDFVVAFQAGGYEVGQRAAAFSVPEPGMVTTVFLFLSLLISCRRLF
;
A
#
# COMPACT_ATOMS: atom_id res chain seq x y z
N MET A 1 -57.43 14.44 -32.41
CA MET A 1 -57.11 15.50 -31.42
C MET A 1 -56.16 14.86 -30.41
N ARG A 2 -54.85 15.13 -30.52
CA ARG A 2 -54.03 15.95 -29.59
C ARG A 2 -53.91 15.28 -28.20
N CYS A 3 -52.76 15.08 -27.58
CA CYS A 3 -51.40 15.62 -27.76
C CYS A 3 -50.38 14.74 -27.00
N PHE A 4 -49.10 14.91 -27.38
CA PHE A 4 -47.84 14.41 -26.81
C PHE A 4 -47.59 14.75 -25.33
N ALA A 5 -46.78 13.90 -24.65
CA ALA A 5 -45.54 14.24 -23.92
C ALA A 5 -45.10 13.04 -23.03
N ILE A 6 -43.84 12.70 -22.70
CA ILE A 6 -42.45 13.02 -23.09
C ILE A 6 -41.61 11.93 -22.38
N SER A 7 -40.58 11.37 -23.04
CA SER A 7 -39.56 10.51 -22.42
C SER A 7 -38.78 11.24 -21.33
N ILE A 8 -38.54 10.60 -20.18
CA ILE A 8 -37.33 10.84 -19.40
C ILE A 8 -36.74 9.48 -19.01
N VAL A 9 -35.71 9.11 -19.76
CA VAL A 9 -34.69 8.15 -19.36
C VAL A 9 -33.94 8.81 -18.20
N VAL A 10 -34.05 8.28 -16.98
CA VAL A 10 -33.10 8.61 -15.93
C VAL A 10 -31.87 7.77 -16.20
N LEU A 11 -30.96 8.39 -16.95
CA LEU A 11 -29.57 8.00 -17.04
C LEU A 11 -29.01 8.15 -15.62
N MET A 12 -28.92 7.06 -14.84
CA MET A 12 -27.97 7.02 -13.74
C MET A 12 -26.60 7.08 -14.41
N LEU A 13 -26.07 8.28 -14.56
CA LEU A 13 -24.64 8.47 -14.58
C LEU A 13 -24.18 7.97 -13.21
N ALA A 14 -23.70 6.73 -13.17
CA ALA A 14 -22.62 6.41 -12.25
C ALA A 14 -21.60 7.53 -12.48
N SER A 15 -21.47 8.42 -11.51
CA SER A 15 -20.32 9.31 -11.46
C SER A 15 -19.14 8.35 -11.35
N ARG A 16 -18.55 8.01 -12.50
CA ARG A 16 -17.23 7.40 -12.51
C ARG A 16 -16.39 8.39 -11.72
N CYS A 17 -15.81 7.95 -10.61
CA CYS A 17 -14.64 8.63 -10.08
C CYS A 17 -13.71 8.83 -11.29
N GLU A 18 -13.42 10.07 -11.65
CA GLU A 18 -12.50 10.32 -12.76
C GLU A 18 -11.18 9.68 -12.35
N ALA A 19 -10.68 8.72 -13.15
CA ALA A 19 -9.42 8.06 -12.89
C ALA A 19 -8.32 9.11 -12.72
N ILE A 20 -7.49 8.96 -11.68
CA ILE A 20 -6.40 9.90 -11.39
C ILE A 20 -5.50 10.04 -12.61
N THR A 21 -5.23 11.27 -13.05
CA THR A 21 -4.25 11.47 -14.14
C THR A 21 -2.85 11.18 -13.64
N PHE A 22 -1.93 10.86 -14.54
CA PHE A 22 -0.53 10.65 -14.16
C PHE A 22 0.09 11.88 -13.47
N GLU A 23 -0.29 13.10 -13.87
CA GLU A 23 0.15 14.32 -13.21
C GLU A 23 -0.38 14.43 -11.78
N GLN A 24 -1.65 14.09 -11.54
CA GLN A 24 -2.24 14.08 -10.20
C GLN A 24 -1.57 13.01 -9.31
N LEU A 25 -1.26 11.85 -9.88
CA LEU A 25 -0.48 10.81 -9.21
C LEU A 25 0.91 11.31 -8.85
N LEU A 26 1.62 11.98 -9.76
CA LEU A 26 2.95 12.53 -9.47
C LEU A 26 2.93 13.57 -8.34
N GLU A 27 1.90 14.39 -8.28
CA GLU A 27 1.71 15.40 -7.23
C GLU A 27 1.37 14.75 -5.87
N SER A 28 0.74 13.56 -5.88
CA SER A 28 0.44 12.78 -4.68
C SER A 28 1.63 12.03 -4.10
N TYR A 29 2.85 12.20 -4.64
CA TYR A 29 4.08 11.61 -4.08
C TYR A 29 5.15 12.65 -3.70
N GLY A 30 5.77 12.40 -2.54
CA GLY A 30 6.74 13.27 -1.90
C GLY A 30 8.17 13.06 -2.33
N ASN A 31 9.07 13.20 -1.36
CA ASN A 31 10.49 13.01 -1.61
C ASN A 31 10.83 11.53 -1.74
N LEU A 32 11.78 11.24 -2.63
CA LEU A 32 12.46 9.95 -2.66
C LEU A 32 13.50 9.92 -1.54
N GLU A 33 13.51 8.84 -0.77
CA GLU A 33 14.43 8.62 0.34
C GLU A 33 15.02 7.21 0.27
N THR A 34 16.21 7.04 0.86
CA THR A 34 16.80 5.73 1.14
C THR A 34 16.46 5.35 2.57
N VAL A 35 15.80 4.21 2.76
CA VAL A 35 15.35 3.74 4.09
C VAL A 35 16.19 2.58 4.60
N ALA A 36 16.89 1.86 3.72
CA ALA A 36 17.87 0.86 4.11
C ALA A 36 18.95 0.68 3.04
N GLY A 37 20.13 0.28 3.47
CA GLY A 37 21.22 -0.03 2.55
C GLY A 37 22.20 1.11 2.32
N THR A 38 23.49 0.77 2.21
CA THR A 38 24.57 1.73 1.92
C THR A 38 25.01 1.76 0.46
N GLY A 39 24.65 0.75 -0.35
CA GLY A 39 25.13 0.63 -1.73
C GLY A 39 26.60 0.23 -1.87
N LEU A 40 27.24 -0.21 -0.78
CA LEU A 40 28.68 -0.42 -0.76
C LEU A 40 29.12 -1.82 -1.17
N ILE A 41 28.20 -2.80 -1.29
CA ILE A 41 28.57 -4.17 -1.64
C ILE A 41 28.67 -4.34 -3.18
N PRO A 42 29.89 -4.56 -3.72
CA PRO A 42 30.07 -4.71 -5.16
C PRO A 42 30.05 -6.17 -5.62
N ASP A 43 30.13 -7.15 -4.73
CA ASP A 43 30.35 -8.55 -5.11
C ASP A 43 29.10 -9.43 -4.98
N LYS A 44 28.89 -10.28 -5.99
CA LYS A 44 27.86 -11.32 -5.95
C LYS A 44 28.32 -12.44 -5.00
N ALA A 45 27.38 -13.04 -4.27
CA ALA A 45 27.61 -14.17 -3.37
C ALA A 45 28.50 -13.88 -2.14
N VAL A 46 28.61 -12.61 -1.74
CA VAL A 46 29.23 -12.20 -0.48
C VAL A 46 28.18 -11.49 0.35
N SER A 47 27.97 -11.96 1.58
CA SER A 47 27.22 -11.20 2.56
C SER A 47 28.10 -10.10 3.15
N GLY A 48 27.64 -8.86 3.14
CA GLY A 48 28.24 -7.77 3.92
C GLY A 48 27.53 -7.53 5.26
N TRP A 49 26.58 -8.40 5.63
CA TRP A 49 25.94 -8.29 6.93
C TRP A 49 26.96 -8.53 8.05
N LEU A 50 27.07 -7.57 8.96
CA LEU A 50 27.94 -7.66 10.13
C LEU A 50 27.08 -7.70 11.42
N PRO A 51 27.50 -8.47 12.45
CA PRO A 51 26.73 -8.58 13.69
C PRO A 51 26.46 -7.26 14.44
N ASP A 52 27.26 -6.22 14.22
CA ASP A 52 27.09 -4.89 14.82
C ASP A 52 26.01 -4.04 14.15
N MET A 53 25.51 -4.46 12.98
CA MET A 53 24.36 -3.83 12.31
C MET A 53 23.02 -4.26 12.92
N GLU A 54 22.98 -5.37 13.67
CA GLU A 54 21.77 -5.87 14.31
C GLU A 54 21.23 -4.85 15.33
N GLY A 55 20.01 -4.37 15.11
CA GLY A 55 19.39 -3.30 15.88
C GLY A 55 19.95 -1.90 15.63
N GLY A 56 20.89 -1.75 14.67
CA GLY A 56 21.45 -0.48 14.23
C GLY A 56 20.55 0.24 13.22
N LEU A 57 21.02 1.39 12.71
CA LEU A 57 20.31 2.15 11.68
C LEU A 57 20.28 1.37 10.36
N ALA A 58 19.10 1.23 9.76
CA ALA A 58 18.90 0.54 8.51
C ALA A 58 19.67 1.18 7.34
N THR A 59 19.85 2.49 7.36
CA THR A 59 20.64 3.24 6.36
C THR A 59 22.14 2.96 6.42
N ASP A 60 22.62 2.40 7.54
CA ASP A 60 24.02 2.00 7.70
C ASP A 60 24.23 0.50 7.38
N ALA A 61 23.15 -0.24 7.11
CA ALA A 61 23.21 -1.67 6.86
C ALA A 61 23.79 -1.98 5.46
N GLU A 62 24.67 -2.98 5.38
CA GLU A 62 25.19 -3.49 4.11
C GLU A 62 24.33 -4.67 3.63
N LEU A 63 23.23 -4.35 2.94
CA LEU A 63 22.35 -5.35 2.33
C LEU A 63 23.02 -6.04 1.15
N SER A 64 22.82 -7.35 1.03
CA SER A 64 23.52 -8.22 0.09
C SER A 64 22.56 -8.74 -0.98
N ARG A 65 22.41 -7.94 -2.03
CA ARG A 65 21.52 -8.22 -3.18
C ARG A 65 20.07 -8.44 -2.74
N PRO A 66 19.45 -7.45 -2.07
CA PRO A 66 18.04 -7.55 -1.71
C PRO A 66 17.20 -7.77 -2.98
N HIS A 67 16.17 -8.60 -2.88
CA HIS A 67 15.38 -9.00 -4.06
C HIS A 67 13.92 -8.55 -4.00
N MET A 68 13.36 -8.47 -2.80
CA MET A 68 11.99 -8.08 -2.54
C MET A 68 11.94 -7.32 -1.22
N THR A 69 11.12 -6.29 -1.16
CA THR A 69 10.74 -5.62 0.08
C THR A 69 9.23 -5.46 0.13
N MET A 70 8.60 -5.74 1.27
CA MET A 70 7.16 -5.53 1.49
C MET A 70 6.93 -4.92 2.86
N ALA A 71 5.84 -4.18 3.02
CA ALA A 71 5.47 -3.58 4.30
C ALA A 71 4.29 -4.29 4.96
N ASP A 72 4.20 -4.22 6.28
CA ASP A 72 2.98 -4.53 7.04
C ASP A 72 2.17 -3.25 7.37
N ALA A 73 1.06 -3.40 8.11
CA ALA A 73 0.22 -2.27 8.53
C ALA A 73 0.83 -1.42 9.65
N LEU A 74 1.90 -1.89 10.29
CA LEU A 74 2.63 -1.14 11.32
C LEU A 74 3.79 -0.32 10.73
N GLY A 75 3.99 -0.39 9.41
CA GLY A 75 5.08 0.30 8.72
C GLY A 75 6.44 -0.41 8.84
N ASN A 76 6.48 -1.68 9.27
CA ASN A 76 7.71 -2.46 9.21
C ASN A 76 7.96 -2.91 7.77
N LEU A 77 9.22 -2.85 7.31
CA LEU A 77 9.64 -3.30 5.99
C LEU A 77 10.41 -4.62 6.08
N TYR A 78 9.93 -5.65 5.40
CA TYR A 78 10.51 -6.98 5.34
C TYR A 78 11.31 -7.13 4.07
N ILE A 79 12.59 -7.45 4.17
CA ILE A 79 13.54 -7.45 3.05
C ILE A 79 14.12 -8.86 2.89
N ALA A 80 13.99 -9.43 1.68
CA ALA A 80 14.70 -10.65 1.31
C ALA A 80 16.15 -10.31 0.94
N ASP A 81 17.03 -10.40 1.93
CA ASP A 81 18.47 -10.17 1.81
C ASP A 81 19.16 -11.44 1.29
N LYS A 82 19.03 -11.65 -0.02
CA LYS A 82 19.25 -12.94 -0.68
C LYS A 82 20.63 -13.53 -0.41
N ASP A 83 21.69 -12.78 -0.70
CA ASP A 83 23.06 -13.30 -0.59
C ASP A 83 23.58 -13.22 0.84
N ALA A 84 22.84 -12.58 1.75
CA ALA A 84 23.00 -12.78 3.18
C ALA A 84 22.17 -13.93 3.75
N HIS A 85 21.37 -14.65 2.95
CA HIS A 85 20.61 -15.82 3.41
C HIS A 85 19.71 -15.54 4.62
N ALA A 86 19.09 -14.35 4.63
CA ALA A 86 18.29 -13.88 5.75
C ALA A 86 17.13 -13.00 5.28
N ILE A 87 16.12 -12.88 6.15
CA ILE A 87 15.08 -11.86 6.05
C ILE A 87 15.37 -10.79 7.09
N ARG A 88 15.44 -9.54 6.63
CA ARG A 88 15.57 -8.37 7.49
C ARG A 88 14.23 -7.71 7.72
N MET A 89 14.08 -7.04 8.85
CA MET A 89 12.95 -6.18 9.16
C MET A 89 13.47 -4.81 9.55
N VAL A 90 13.05 -3.77 8.83
CA VAL A 90 13.26 -2.37 9.20
C VAL A 90 12.02 -1.89 9.93
N LYS A 91 12.19 -1.36 11.13
CA LYS A 91 11.10 -0.79 11.92
C LYS A 91 10.87 0.69 11.55
N PRO A 92 9.70 1.26 11.86
CA PRO A 92 9.43 2.69 11.66
C PRO A 92 10.42 3.64 12.35
N ASP A 93 11.09 3.19 13.41
CA ASP A 93 12.16 3.94 14.10
C ASP A 93 13.49 3.97 13.33
N GLY A 94 13.54 3.33 12.15
CA GLY A 94 14.72 3.24 11.28
C GLY A 94 15.72 2.17 11.71
N THR A 95 15.42 1.32 12.69
CA THR A 95 16.30 0.22 13.09
C THR A 95 16.07 -1.03 12.25
N ILE A 96 17.14 -1.80 11.98
CA ILE A 96 17.08 -3.05 11.21
C ILE A 96 17.38 -4.27 12.08
N HIS A 97 16.62 -5.35 11.90
CA HIS A 97 16.75 -6.59 12.65
C HIS A 97 16.71 -7.80 11.72
N THR A 98 17.37 -8.89 12.10
CA THR A 98 17.22 -10.19 11.45
C THR A 98 16.02 -10.92 12.07
N ILE A 99 15.06 -11.33 11.24
CA ILE A 99 13.87 -12.06 11.73
C ILE A 99 13.85 -13.54 11.33
N ALA A 100 14.56 -13.89 10.25
CA ALA A 100 14.72 -15.26 9.78
C ALA A 100 16.08 -15.45 9.08
N GLY A 101 16.72 -16.60 9.28
CA GLY A 101 18.03 -16.91 8.69
C GLY A 101 19.20 -16.65 9.64
N THR A 102 20.24 -17.47 9.55
CA THR A 102 21.48 -17.39 10.36
C THR A 102 22.60 -16.59 9.71
N ASN A 103 22.37 -16.03 8.53
CA ASN A 103 23.37 -15.46 7.64
C ASN A 103 24.29 -16.48 6.93
N PHE A 104 23.97 -17.77 7.01
CA PHE A 104 24.69 -18.83 6.30
C PHE A 104 23.71 -19.63 5.43
N PRO A 105 24.13 -20.07 4.23
CA PRO A 105 23.28 -20.86 3.37
C PRO A 105 23.06 -22.25 3.97
N GLY A 106 21.82 -22.67 4.11
CA GLY A 106 21.51 -24.02 4.58
C GLY A 106 20.02 -24.28 4.77
N TYR A 107 19.73 -25.43 5.37
CA TYR A 107 18.41 -25.82 5.84
C TYR A 107 18.56 -26.57 7.16
N SER A 108 17.97 -26.05 8.22
CA SER A 108 18.02 -26.64 9.57
C SER A 108 16.65 -27.03 10.12
N GLY A 109 15.61 -27.03 9.27
CA GLY A 109 14.23 -27.32 9.67
C GLY A 109 13.45 -26.08 10.09
N ASP A 110 12.37 -26.31 10.83
CA ASP A 110 11.44 -25.29 11.34
C ASP A 110 11.76 -24.93 12.81
N GLY A 111 11.36 -23.74 13.25
CA GLY A 111 11.62 -23.27 14.60
C GLY A 111 11.74 -21.74 14.68
N PRO A 112 12.37 -21.20 15.73
CA PRO A 112 12.64 -19.76 15.83
C PRO A 112 13.38 -19.25 14.60
N GLY A 113 12.86 -18.21 13.96
CA GLY A 113 13.35 -17.70 12.68
C GLY A 113 14.84 -17.38 12.67
N VAL A 114 15.33 -16.75 13.75
CA VAL A 114 16.74 -16.35 13.91
C VAL A 114 17.69 -17.53 14.15
N GLU A 115 17.16 -18.74 14.35
CA GLU A 115 17.94 -19.97 14.54
C GLU A 115 17.88 -20.92 13.33
N ILE A 116 17.01 -20.64 12.35
CA ILE A 116 16.91 -21.47 11.15
C ILE A 116 17.84 -20.99 10.03
N ASP A 117 18.35 -21.93 9.25
CA ASP A 117 19.09 -21.62 8.04
C ASP A 117 18.11 -21.44 6.87
N LEU A 118 18.34 -20.39 6.08
CA LEU A 118 17.71 -20.18 4.78
C LEU A 118 18.78 -20.32 3.70
N PHE A 119 18.37 -20.57 2.45
CA PHE A 119 19.27 -20.57 1.33
C PHE A 119 18.78 -19.67 0.20
N ALA A 120 19.39 -18.48 0.14
CA ALA A 120 19.15 -17.48 -0.89
C ALA A 120 17.67 -17.08 -1.04
N PRO A 121 17.00 -16.64 0.05
CA PRO A 121 15.61 -16.21 0.00
C PRO A 121 15.44 -15.08 -1.01
N ASN A 122 14.34 -15.08 -1.76
CA ASN A 122 14.22 -14.22 -2.94
C ASN A 122 12.89 -13.45 -3.01
N GLY A 123 11.78 -14.18 -3.14
CA GLY A 123 10.43 -13.61 -3.11
C GLY A 123 9.87 -13.53 -1.68
N LEU A 124 9.06 -12.52 -1.42
CA LEU A 124 8.30 -12.35 -0.18
C LEU A 124 6.82 -12.12 -0.49
N TYR A 125 5.97 -12.48 0.46
CA TYR A 125 4.59 -12.00 0.56
C TYR A 125 4.25 -11.71 2.03
N THR A 126 4.14 -10.43 2.38
CA THR A 126 3.85 -9.98 3.75
C THR A 126 2.39 -9.53 3.86
N PHE A 127 1.68 -10.06 4.85
CA PHE A 127 0.34 -9.65 5.21
C PHE A 127 0.34 -8.41 6.12
N PRO A 128 -0.77 -7.67 6.22
CA PRO A 128 -0.89 -6.49 7.08
C PRO A 128 -0.56 -6.74 8.56
N ASP A 129 -0.75 -7.96 9.07
CA ASP A 129 -0.44 -8.35 10.45
C ASP A 129 1.05 -8.67 10.69
N GLY A 130 1.90 -8.60 9.66
CA GLY A 130 3.32 -8.94 9.69
C GLY A 130 3.64 -10.40 9.33
N THR A 131 2.63 -11.27 9.22
CA THR A 131 2.83 -12.64 8.74
C THR A 131 3.49 -12.62 7.37
N THR A 132 4.64 -13.29 7.22
CA THR A 132 5.47 -13.17 6.01
C THR A 132 5.80 -14.53 5.43
N TYR A 133 5.41 -14.73 4.18
CA TYR A 133 5.79 -15.88 3.37
C TYR A 133 7.10 -15.61 2.65
N ILE A 134 7.97 -16.62 2.63
CA ILE A 134 9.35 -16.54 2.15
C ILE A 134 9.54 -17.63 1.10
N LEU A 135 9.96 -17.21 -0.10
CA LEU A 135 10.50 -18.14 -1.09
C LEU A 135 11.96 -18.43 -0.74
N ASP A 136 12.17 -19.51 0.02
CA ASP A 136 13.48 -20.06 0.40
C ASP A 136 14.05 -20.85 -0.79
N LEU A 137 14.44 -20.07 -1.80
CA LEU A 137 14.66 -20.50 -3.18
C LEU A 137 15.64 -21.68 -3.29
N GLY A 138 16.79 -21.58 -2.63
CA GLY A 138 17.85 -22.58 -2.70
C GLY A 138 17.49 -23.91 -2.03
N ASN A 139 16.47 -23.89 -1.16
CA ASN A 139 15.92 -25.07 -0.52
C ASN A 139 14.67 -25.63 -1.22
N SER A 140 14.18 -24.99 -2.29
CA SER A 140 12.91 -25.34 -2.94
C SER A 140 11.68 -25.29 -2.02
N LEU A 141 11.68 -24.38 -1.04
CA LEU A 141 10.61 -24.27 -0.05
C LEU A 141 9.88 -22.93 -0.13
N ILE A 142 8.59 -22.96 0.22
CA ILE A 142 7.88 -21.79 0.71
C ILE A 142 7.75 -21.92 2.22
N ARG A 143 8.27 -20.93 2.94
CA ARG A 143 8.28 -20.87 4.41
C ARG A 143 7.34 -19.76 4.88
N LYS A 144 6.74 -19.89 6.06
CA LYS A 144 5.93 -18.86 6.71
C LYS A 144 6.60 -18.43 8.00
N TRP A 145 6.99 -17.17 8.10
CA TRP A 145 7.37 -16.49 9.33
C TRP A 145 6.12 -15.87 9.98
N SER A 146 5.96 -16.08 11.28
CA SER A 146 4.87 -15.48 12.08
C SER A 146 5.43 -14.43 13.04
N PRO A 147 4.66 -13.39 13.43
CA PRO A 147 5.11 -12.36 14.37
C PRO A 147 5.53 -12.85 15.76
N ASP A 148 5.20 -14.10 16.12
CA ASP A 148 5.72 -14.77 17.33
C ASP A 148 7.20 -15.20 17.19
N GLY A 149 7.80 -14.97 16.03
CA GLY A 149 9.20 -15.25 15.71
C GLY A 149 9.45 -16.65 15.17
N ASN A 150 8.43 -17.47 14.90
CA ASN A 150 8.61 -18.82 14.37
C ASN A 150 8.52 -18.87 12.83
N VAL A 151 9.32 -19.75 12.24
CA VAL A 151 9.26 -20.13 10.83
C VAL A 151 8.83 -21.59 10.68
N VAL A 152 7.85 -21.82 9.82
CA VAL A 152 7.38 -23.15 9.44
C VAL A 152 7.43 -23.37 7.93
N THR A 153 7.62 -24.62 7.50
CA THR A 153 7.56 -24.99 6.08
C THR A 153 6.10 -25.20 5.66
N VAL A 154 5.66 -24.46 4.64
CA VAL A 154 4.29 -24.56 4.11
C VAL A 154 4.25 -25.39 2.83
N VAL A 155 5.22 -25.19 1.93
CA VAL A 155 5.29 -25.89 0.65
C VAL A 155 6.70 -26.44 0.44
N GLU A 156 6.77 -27.71 0.06
CA GLU A 156 7.97 -28.33 -0.51
C GLU A 156 7.71 -28.56 -2.01
N ASP A 157 8.45 -27.86 -2.87
CA ASP A 157 8.36 -28.11 -4.32
C ASP A 157 9.08 -29.44 -4.63
N PRO A 158 8.42 -30.42 -5.27
CA PRO A 158 9.07 -31.68 -5.64
C PRO A 158 10.18 -31.51 -6.69
N SER A 159 10.32 -30.32 -7.27
CA SER A 159 11.34 -29.94 -8.23
C SER A 159 12.22 -28.80 -7.73
N VAL A 160 13.45 -28.72 -8.25
CA VAL A 160 14.37 -27.63 -7.92
C VAL A 160 13.80 -26.31 -8.44
N ILE A 161 13.63 -25.32 -7.56
CA ILE A 161 13.26 -23.96 -7.96
C ILE A 161 14.55 -23.27 -8.46
N SER A 162 14.77 -23.32 -9.77
CA SER A 162 16.05 -22.92 -10.38
C SER A 162 16.28 -21.40 -10.36
N ILE A 163 15.22 -20.63 -10.60
CA ILE A 163 15.18 -19.16 -10.55
C ILE A 163 13.76 -18.77 -10.13
N GLY A 164 13.58 -18.18 -8.95
CA GLY A 164 12.26 -17.72 -8.49
C GLY A 164 12.39 -16.36 -7.82
N ARG A 165 11.55 -15.41 -8.23
CA ARG A 165 11.53 -14.02 -7.78
C ARG A 165 10.15 -13.61 -7.26
N GLY A 166 9.08 -14.06 -7.90
CA GLY A 166 7.70 -13.78 -7.52
C GLY A 166 7.14 -14.81 -6.55
N LEU A 167 6.41 -14.32 -5.54
CA LEU A 167 5.62 -15.08 -4.59
C LEU A 167 4.36 -14.27 -4.29
N TRP A 168 3.20 -14.91 -4.32
CA TRP A 168 1.93 -14.34 -3.91
C TRP A 168 1.14 -15.38 -3.14
N VAL A 169 0.45 -14.93 -2.10
CA VAL A 169 -0.38 -15.77 -1.24
C VAL A 169 -1.75 -15.13 -1.14
N SER A 170 -2.78 -15.95 -1.31
CA SER A 170 -4.18 -15.52 -1.13
C SER A 170 -4.47 -15.06 0.30
N PRO A 171 -5.43 -14.14 0.52
CA PRO A 171 -5.79 -13.66 1.85
C PRO A 171 -6.19 -14.73 2.86
N ASP A 172 -6.77 -15.84 2.38
CA ASP A 172 -7.14 -16.99 3.22
C ASP A 172 -6.04 -18.07 3.30
N GLU A 173 -4.87 -17.78 2.74
CA GLU A 173 -3.68 -18.63 2.71
C GLU A 173 -3.86 -19.98 2.00
N SER A 174 -4.98 -20.18 1.27
CA SER A 174 -5.34 -21.46 0.65
C SER A 174 -4.69 -21.71 -0.71
N LEU A 175 -4.22 -20.63 -1.35
CA LEU A 175 -3.63 -20.59 -2.68
C LEU A 175 -2.32 -19.81 -2.68
N ILE A 176 -1.28 -20.39 -3.26
CA ILE A 176 0.03 -19.77 -3.43
C ILE A 176 0.45 -19.84 -4.90
N TYR A 177 0.91 -18.72 -5.45
CA TYR A 177 1.60 -18.65 -6.73
C TYR A 177 3.05 -18.27 -6.53
N TYR A 178 3.96 -18.94 -7.24
CA TYR A 178 5.37 -18.58 -7.22
C TYR A 178 6.05 -18.90 -8.55
N SER A 179 7.05 -18.10 -8.89
CA SER A 179 7.85 -18.32 -10.10
C SER A 179 8.90 -19.41 -9.87
N SER A 180 9.08 -20.32 -10.84
CA SER A 180 10.12 -21.34 -10.85
C SER A 180 10.67 -21.51 -12.28
N GLY A 181 11.77 -20.83 -12.57
CA GLY A 181 12.42 -20.78 -13.86
C GLY A 181 11.52 -20.13 -14.91
N THR A 182 11.01 -20.97 -15.82
CA THR A 182 10.14 -20.60 -16.94
C THR A 182 8.67 -20.92 -16.70
N GLU A 183 8.32 -21.31 -15.46
CA GLU A 183 6.99 -21.77 -15.09
C GLU A 183 6.47 -21.01 -13.86
N VAL A 184 5.18 -20.73 -13.90
CA VAL A 184 4.44 -20.33 -12.71
C VAL A 184 3.95 -21.60 -12.04
N ARG A 185 4.30 -21.75 -10.76
CA ARG A 185 3.82 -22.82 -9.90
C ARG A 185 2.62 -22.33 -9.10
N ARG A 186 1.69 -23.25 -8.88
CA ARG A 186 0.53 -23.08 -8.00
C ARG A 186 0.56 -24.15 -6.93
N TRP A 187 0.26 -23.78 -5.71
CA TRP A 187 0.00 -24.71 -4.62
C TRP A 187 -1.39 -24.47 -4.04
N THR A 188 -2.09 -25.56 -3.75
CA THR A 188 -3.26 -25.59 -2.85
C THR A 188 -3.16 -26.81 -1.94
N GLU A 189 -3.88 -26.81 -0.82
CA GLU A 189 -3.91 -27.97 0.10
C GLU A 189 -4.37 -29.26 -0.60
N ASP A 190 -5.41 -29.16 -1.45
CA ASP A 190 -5.99 -30.31 -2.15
C ASP A 190 -5.09 -30.89 -3.26
N SER A 191 -4.39 -30.02 -4.00
CA SER A 191 -3.68 -30.43 -5.22
C SER A 191 -2.16 -30.47 -5.07
N GLY A 192 -1.62 -29.94 -3.97
CA GLY A 192 -0.19 -29.73 -3.81
C GLY A 192 0.36 -28.82 -4.90
N VAL A 193 1.65 -28.99 -5.23
CA VAL A 193 2.32 -28.19 -6.26
C VAL A 193 1.94 -28.67 -7.66
N THR A 194 1.44 -27.75 -8.49
CA THR A 194 1.13 -27.95 -9.91
C THR A 194 1.74 -26.83 -10.77
N VAL A 195 1.96 -27.11 -12.05
CA VAL A 195 2.32 -26.06 -13.03
C VAL A 195 1.05 -25.35 -13.46
N TYR A 196 0.98 -24.05 -13.19
CA TYR A 196 -0.15 -23.19 -13.57
C TYR A 196 -0.01 -22.69 -15.01
N ALA A 197 1.19 -22.19 -15.35
CA ALA A 197 1.51 -21.70 -16.67
C ALA A 197 2.99 -21.91 -16.99
N SER A 198 3.31 -22.02 -18.27
CA SER A 198 4.67 -22.26 -18.77
C SER A 198 4.96 -21.48 -20.05
N GLY A 199 6.17 -21.64 -20.58
CA GLY A 199 6.58 -20.98 -21.83
C GLY A 199 7.00 -19.52 -21.64
N PHE A 200 7.44 -19.15 -20.44
CA PHE A 200 8.14 -17.89 -20.18
C PHE A 200 9.64 -18.06 -20.44
N VAL A 201 10.37 -16.95 -20.58
CA VAL A 201 11.83 -16.96 -20.80
C VAL A 201 12.57 -16.96 -19.46
N ALA A 202 12.24 -16.01 -18.57
CA ALA A 202 12.74 -15.95 -17.21
C ALA A 202 11.82 -15.08 -16.34
N LEU A 203 10.99 -15.72 -15.52
CA LEU A 203 9.98 -14.99 -14.73
C LEU A 203 10.59 -13.98 -13.73
N GLY A 204 9.94 -12.84 -13.63
CA GLY A 204 10.13 -11.82 -12.60
C GLY A 204 9.19 -12.02 -11.40
N ASN A 205 8.70 -10.93 -10.85
CA ASN A 205 7.64 -10.92 -9.85
C ASN A 205 6.27 -11.18 -10.49
N LEU A 206 5.31 -11.47 -9.61
CA LEU A 206 3.92 -11.72 -9.95
C LEU A 206 3.02 -11.09 -8.89
N ALA A 207 1.79 -10.76 -9.28
CA ALA A 207 0.74 -10.24 -8.42
C ALA A 207 -0.62 -10.69 -8.95
N VAL A 208 -1.62 -10.79 -8.08
CA VAL A 208 -3.01 -11.01 -8.51
C VAL A 208 -3.68 -9.65 -8.65
N ASP A 209 -4.35 -9.43 -9.78
CA ASP A 209 -5.10 -8.21 -10.07
C ASP A 209 -6.32 -8.13 -9.14
N PRO A 210 -6.45 -7.09 -8.29
CA PRO A 210 -7.58 -6.98 -7.38
C PRO A 210 -8.91 -6.74 -8.10
N ALA A 211 -8.89 -6.28 -9.36
CA ALA A 211 -10.11 -5.96 -10.10
C ALA A 211 -10.85 -7.20 -10.62
N ASP A 212 -10.12 -8.26 -11.00
CA ASP A 212 -10.69 -9.47 -11.58
C ASP A 212 -10.17 -10.79 -10.99
N GLY A 213 -9.16 -10.74 -10.12
CA GLY A 213 -8.55 -11.91 -9.49
C GLY A 213 -7.61 -12.69 -10.39
N GLU A 214 -7.28 -12.17 -11.58
CA GLU A 214 -6.39 -12.87 -12.51
C GLU A 214 -4.92 -12.65 -12.14
N LEU A 215 -4.10 -13.67 -12.41
CA LEU A 215 -2.67 -13.60 -12.13
C LEU A 215 -1.96 -12.74 -13.18
N VAL A 216 -1.19 -11.76 -12.75
CA VAL A 216 -0.27 -10.99 -13.60
C VAL A 216 1.18 -11.36 -13.29
N VAL A 217 1.94 -11.65 -14.34
CA VAL A 217 3.35 -12.05 -14.23
C VAL A 217 4.23 -11.19 -15.13
N THR A 218 5.44 -10.91 -14.66
CA THR A 218 6.49 -10.29 -15.47
C THR A 218 7.41 -11.37 -16.02
N ASP A 219 7.79 -11.27 -17.30
CA ASP A 219 8.80 -12.11 -17.93
C ASP A 219 10.03 -11.26 -18.22
N ARG A 220 11.04 -11.36 -17.36
CA ARG A 220 12.22 -10.50 -17.37
C ARG A 220 12.96 -10.61 -18.69
N GLU A 221 13.39 -11.80 -19.06
CA GLU A 221 14.14 -11.98 -20.32
C GLU A 221 13.21 -12.03 -21.54
N GLY A 222 11.89 -12.10 -21.32
CA GLY A 222 10.88 -11.95 -22.35
C GLY A 222 10.45 -10.50 -22.60
N HIS A 223 10.81 -9.54 -21.75
CA HIS A 223 10.46 -8.11 -21.86
C HIS A 223 8.94 -7.84 -21.92
N GLY A 224 8.15 -8.71 -21.29
CA GLY A 224 6.68 -8.68 -21.36
C GLY A 224 6.04 -8.86 -20.00
N VAL A 225 4.85 -8.30 -19.83
CA VAL A 225 3.98 -8.46 -18.66
C VAL A 225 2.68 -9.07 -19.15
N TYR A 226 2.28 -10.17 -18.53
CA TYR A 226 1.16 -10.97 -19.00
C TYR A 226 0.11 -11.18 -17.91
N LYS A 227 -1.16 -11.01 -18.28
CA LYS A 227 -2.29 -11.55 -17.52
C LYS A 227 -2.46 -13.02 -17.91
N VAL A 228 -2.52 -13.91 -16.93
CA VAL A 228 -2.44 -15.37 -17.08
C VAL A 228 -3.68 -16.03 -16.49
N TYR A 229 -4.39 -16.77 -17.32
CA TYR A 229 -5.67 -17.36 -16.99
C TYR A 229 -5.53 -18.83 -16.56
N GLU A 230 -6.53 -19.35 -15.86
CA GLU A 230 -6.58 -20.72 -15.32
C GLU A 230 -6.38 -21.82 -16.38
N ASN A 231 -6.74 -21.54 -17.63
CA ASN A 231 -6.54 -22.48 -18.75
C ASN A 231 -5.09 -22.50 -19.30
N GLY A 232 -4.17 -21.73 -18.70
CA GLY A 232 -2.77 -21.58 -19.09
C GLY A 232 -2.52 -20.62 -20.26
N THR A 233 -3.56 -19.98 -20.80
CA THR A 233 -3.40 -18.91 -21.80
C THR A 233 -3.03 -17.59 -21.15
N ARG A 234 -2.49 -16.66 -21.94
CA ARG A 234 -2.03 -15.36 -21.43
C ARG A 234 -2.18 -14.25 -22.46
N ASP A 235 -2.45 -13.04 -21.97
CA ASP A 235 -2.50 -11.81 -22.77
C ASP A 235 -1.38 -10.87 -22.37
N LEU A 236 -0.72 -10.26 -23.35
CA LEU A 236 0.29 -9.23 -23.13
C LEU A 236 -0.40 -7.92 -22.74
N ILE A 237 -0.15 -7.42 -21.53
CA ILE A 237 -0.77 -6.20 -21.00
C ILE A 237 0.22 -5.02 -20.91
N ALA A 238 1.52 -5.29 -20.85
CA ALA A 238 2.57 -4.28 -20.94
C ALA A 238 3.88 -4.88 -21.45
N GLY A 239 4.76 -4.04 -21.98
CA GLY A 239 5.95 -4.52 -22.69
C GLY A 239 5.60 -4.90 -24.14
N ASN A 240 6.61 -4.91 -25.01
CA ASN A 240 6.45 -5.24 -26.42
C ASN A 240 7.35 -6.41 -26.87
N GLU A 241 7.81 -7.22 -25.90
CA GLU A 241 8.71 -8.36 -26.11
C GLU A 241 10.05 -7.95 -26.76
N SER A 242 10.42 -6.68 -26.60
CA SER A 242 11.64 -6.04 -27.08
C SER A 242 12.11 -5.00 -26.04
N THR A 243 13.36 -4.56 -26.17
CA THR A 243 13.96 -3.53 -25.30
C THR A 243 13.81 -2.12 -25.86
N THR A 244 13.17 -1.96 -27.03
CA THR A 244 13.04 -0.67 -27.73
C THR A 244 11.62 -0.45 -28.24
N GLY A 245 11.27 0.82 -28.47
CA GLY A 245 9.95 1.24 -28.96
C GLY A 245 9.08 1.84 -27.84
N GLY A 246 8.12 2.68 -28.23
CA GLY A 246 7.21 3.37 -27.31
C GLY A 246 7.92 4.34 -26.35
N GLY A 247 7.45 4.40 -25.11
CA GLY A 247 7.93 5.29 -24.05
C GLY A 247 6.77 5.93 -23.28
N SER A 248 7.09 6.92 -22.43
CA SER A 248 6.08 7.62 -21.63
C SER A 248 4.97 8.21 -22.52
N GLY A 249 3.72 7.97 -22.16
CA GLY A 249 2.51 8.38 -22.88
C GLY A 249 2.06 7.43 -24.00
N PHE A 250 2.82 6.38 -24.35
CA PHE A 250 2.38 5.37 -25.32
C PHE A 250 1.50 4.30 -24.66
N LEU A 251 0.88 3.44 -25.48
CA LEU A 251 0.25 2.22 -24.95
C LEU A 251 1.33 1.34 -24.29
N ALA A 252 1.01 0.74 -23.15
CA ALA A 252 1.94 -0.10 -22.40
C ALA A 252 2.48 -1.27 -23.24
N THR A 253 1.65 -1.82 -24.14
CA THR A 253 2.00 -2.91 -25.07
C THR A 253 2.86 -2.48 -26.26
N GLN A 254 3.11 -1.18 -26.44
CA GLN A 254 3.98 -0.63 -27.48
C GLN A 254 5.36 -0.24 -26.95
N THR A 255 5.53 -0.20 -25.62
CA THR A 255 6.75 0.25 -24.96
C THR A 255 7.69 -0.92 -24.70
N GLY A 256 8.95 -0.78 -25.09
CA GLY A 256 9.99 -1.74 -24.76
C GLY A 256 10.38 -1.61 -23.30
N LEU A 257 10.26 -2.71 -22.55
CA LEU A 257 10.56 -2.75 -21.13
C LEU A 257 11.77 -3.65 -20.89
N ASP A 258 12.94 -3.02 -20.88
CA ASP A 258 14.21 -3.73 -20.76
C ASP A 258 14.31 -4.46 -19.42
N GLU A 259 14.26 -5.78 -19.50
CA GLU A 259 14.15 -6.67 -18.36
C GLU A 259 13.08 -6.32 -17.30
N VAL A 260 11.81 -6.18 -17.69
CA VAL A 260 10.69 -5.97 -16.74
C VAL A 260 10.62 -7.08 -15.67
N ARG A 261 10.69 -6.69 -14.41
CA ARG A 261 10.85 -7.62 -13.28
C ARG A 261 9.85 -7.39 -12.15
N GLY A 262 9.51 -6.14 -11.83
CA GLY A 262 8.57 -5.82 -10.75
C GLY A 262 7.17 -5.53 -11.27
N ILE A 263 6.15 -5.87 -10.49
CA ILE A 263 4.74 -5.51 -10.70
C ILE A 263 4.09 -5.23 -9.35
N ALA A 264 3.33 -4.14 -9.23
CA ALA A 264 2.48 -3.86 -8.08
C ALA A 264 1.24 -3.07 -8.51
N PHE A 265 0.05 -3.53 -8.14
CA PHE A 265 -1.18 -2.79 -8.39
C PHE A 265 -1.28 -1.58 -7.47
N HIS A 266 -1.61 -0.43 -8.04
CA HIS A 266 -1.76 0.80 -7.26
C HIS A 266 -3.15 0.83 -6.60
N PRO A 267 -3.28 1.25 -5.33
CA PRO A 267 -4.56 1.22 -4.61
C PRO A 267 -5.71 1.99 -5.28
N GLU A 268 -5.37 3.06 -5.99
CA GLU A 268 -6.34 3.95 -6.66
C GLU A 268 -6.56 3.62 -8.16
N GLY A 269 -6.05 2.48 -8.64
CA GLY A 269 -6.13 2.07 -10.05
C GLY A 269 -4.79 2.18 -10.79
N GLY A 270 -4.67 1.43 -11.89
CA GLY A 270 -3.40 1.21 -12.58
C GLY A 270 -2.40 0.32 -11.81
N TYR A 271 -1.17 0.27 -12.29
CA TYR A 271 -0.10 -0.54 -11.69
C TYR A 271 1.30 -0.02 -12.01
N LEU A 272 2.25 -0.32 -11.12
CA LEU A 272 3.67 -0.03 -11.28
C LEU A 272 4.43 -1.21 -11.88
N LEU A 273 5.41 -0.91 -12.72
CA LEU A 273 6.36 -1.86 -13.26
C LEU A 273 7.79 -1.42 -12.95
N ALA A 274 8.65 -2.37 -12.59
CA ALA A 274 10.08 -2.11 -12.42
C ALA A 274 10.89 -2.80 -13.52
N THR A 275 11.78 -2.08 -14.20
CA THR A 275 12.72 -2.63 -15.17
C THR A 275 14.11 -2.78 -14.56
N HIS A 276 14.75 -3.92 -14.81
CA HIS A 276 16.09 -4.21 -14.30
C HIS A 276 17.16 -3.45 -15.09
N GLU A 277 17.49 -3.85 -16.32
CA GLU A 277 18.52 -3.14 -17.11
C GLU A 277 18.12 -1.69 -17.42
N GLY A 278 16.83 -1.41 -17.60
CA GLY A 278 16.37 -0.02 -17.76
C GLY A 278 16.54 0.83 -16.50
N GLY A 279 16.52 0.22 -15.31
CA GLY A 279 16.59 0.92 -14.03
C GLY A 279 15.43 1.89 -13.83
N GLN A 280 14.21 1.56 -14.26
CA GLN A 280 13.08 2.50 -14.25
C GLN A 280 11.88 1.94 -13.51
N ILE A 281 11.12 2.84 -12.87
CA ILE A 281 9.76 2.56 -12.41
C ILE A 281 8.79 3.25 -13.37
N TRP A 282 7.85 2.47 -13.89
CA TRP A 282 6.80 2.92 -14.78
C TRP A 282 5.44 2.79 -14.10
N PHE A 283 4.53 3.71 -14.40
CA PHE A 283 3.12 3.60 -14.03
C PHE A 283 2.28 3.34 -15.29
N VAL A 284 1.43 2.32 -15.27
CA VAL A 284 0.43 2.07 -16.32
C VAL A 284 -0.93 2.49 -15.78
N ASP A 285 -1.58 3.42 -16.47
CA ASP A 285 -2.91 3.93 -16.11
C ASP A 285 -4.05 3.03 -16.62
N ASP A 286 -5.27 3.30 -16.16
CA ASP A 286 -6.48 2.56 -16.56
C ASP A 286 -6.84 2.70 -18.04
N ASN A 287 -6.20 3.62 -18.77
CA ASN A 287 -6.33 3.74 -20.23
C ASN A 287 -5.20 2.99 -20.96
N GLU A 288 -4.50 2.09 -20.26
CA GLU A 288 -3.38 1.29 -20.75
C GLU A 288 -2.20 2.13 -21.25
N ARG A 289 -2.07 3.39 -20.82
CA ARG A 289 -0.91 4.22 -21.14
C ARG A 289 0.15 4.07 -20.07
N ILE A 290 1.40 3.97 -20.52
CA ILE A 290 2.55 3.83 -19.62
C ILE A 290 3.28 5.16 -19.47
N HIS A 291 3.69 5.49 -18.26
CA HIS A 291 4.31 6.74 -17.87
C HIS A 291 5.56 6.49 -17.05
N LEU A 292 6.63 7.24 -17.33
CA LEU A 292 7.88 7.09 -16.58
C LEU A 292 7.75 7.80 -15.22
N LEU A 293 7.74 7.04 -14.14
CA LEU A 293 7.57 7.55 -12.78
C LEU A 293 8.92 7.85 -12.12
N ILE A 294 9.86 6.91 -12.18
CA ILE A 294 11.22 7.07 -11.67
C ILE A 294 12.20 6.69 -12.77
N ASP A 295 13.03 7.64 -13.18
CA ASP A 295 14.08 7.41 -14.16
C ASP A 295 15.37 6.92 -13.51
N GLY A 296 16.11 6.08 -14.23
CA GLY A 296 17.37 5.48 -13.80
C GLY A 296 18.20 4.98 -14.98
N ASP A 297 19.11 4.03 -14.76
CA ASP A 297 19.82 3.31 -15.84
C ASP A 297 20.43 1.97 -15.44
N ASP A 298 21.08 1.36 -16.45
CA ASP A 298 21.86 0.11 -16.40
C ASP A 298 23.21 0.26 -15.69
N LYS A 299 23.62 1.48 -15.30
CA LYS A 299 24.89 1.67 -14.63
C LYS A 299 24.72 1.33 -13.16
N ARG A 300 25.16 0.12 -12.83
CA ARG A 300 25.26 -0.34 -11.45
C ARG A 300 25.89 0.74 -10.55
N GLY A 301 25.13 1.18 -9.56
CA GLY A 301 25.54 2.23 -8.62
C GLY A 301 25.03 3.64 -8.96
N THR A 302 24.25 3.81 -10.03
CA THR A 302 23.43 5.01 -10.18
C THR A 302 22.46 5.08 -9.00
N HIS A 303 22.69 6.07 -8.15
CA HIS A 303 21.93 6.34 -6.93
C HIS A 303 21.88 7.85 -6.73
N GLY A 304 20.68 8.40 -6.65
CA GLY A 304 20.47 9.83 -6.49
C GLY A 304 19.04 10.16 -6.11
N GLY A 305 18.72 11.46 -5.99
CA GLY A 305 17.37 11.92 -5.69
C GLY A 305 16.97 11.88 -4.22
N ASP A 306 17.83 11.41 -3.31
CA ASP A 306 17.53 11.41 -1.86
C ASP A 306 17.22 12.81 -1.35
N GLY A 307 16.09 12.94 -0.65
CA GLY A 307 15.60 14.20 -0.08
C GLY A 307 15.06 15.18 -1.13
N LEU A 308 14.98 14.79 -2.40
CA LEU A 308 14.38 15.58 -3.48
C LEU A 308 12.98 15.06 -3.82
N PRO A 309 12.06 15.94 -4.27
CA PRO A 309 10.76 15.52 -4.77
C PRO A 309 10.90 14.44 -5.85
N LEU A 310 9.98 13.47 -5.88
CA LEU A 310 9.96 12.40 -6.89
C LEU A 310 10.02 12.95 -8.32
N THR A 311 9.39 14.11 -8.55
CA THR A 311 9.33 14.82 -9.83
C THR A 311 10.65 15.47 -10.25
N SER A 312 11.65 15.52 -9.37
CA SER A 312 12.95 16.12 -9.69
C SER A 312 13.60 15.37 -10.86
N PRO A 313 14.12 16.07 -11.89
CA PRO A 313 14.70 15.41 -13.04
C PRO A 313 16.02 14.73 -12.68
N GLY A 314 16.34 13.65 -13.37
CA GLY A 314 17.60 12.92 -13.24
C GLY A 314 17.40 11.44 -12.98
N LYS A 315 18.48 10.70 -13.18
CA LYS A 315 18.53 9.26 -12.92
C LYS A 315 18.74 9.03 -11.43
N LYS A 316 17.80 8.35 -10.78
CA LYS A 316 17.73 8.21 -9.33
C LYS A 316 18.08 6.80 -8.83
N ILE A 317 17.82 5.80 -9.67
CA ILE A 317 17.92 4.38 -9.30
C ILE A 317 18.67 3.58 -10.39
N SER A 318 19.03 2.34 -10.08
CA SER A 318 19.57 1.36 -11.04
C SER A 318 19.09 -0.06 -10.74
N GLU A 319 19.06 -0.93 -11.76
CA GLU A 319 18.77 -2.36 -11.63
C GLU A 319 17.59 -2.68 -10.69
N ALA A 320 16.47 -1.96 -10.84
CA ALA A 320 15.30 -2.11 -9.97
C ALA A 320 14.79 -3.56 -9.99
N ARG A 321 14.53 -4.11 -8.80
CA ARG A 321 14.28 -5.55 -8.62
C ARG A 321 12.83 -5.86 -8.37
N ALA A 322 12.23 -5.04 -7.53
CA ALA A 322 10.84 -5.11 -7.15
C ALA A 322 10.34 -3.68 -6.89
N VAL A 323 9.04 -3.50 -7.09
CA VAL A 323 8.28 -2.34 -6.65
C VAL A 323 7.07 -2.87 -5.90
N THR A 324 6.77 -2.30 -4.74
CA THR A 324 5.66 -2.67 -3.88
C THR A 324 5.08 -1.42 -3.22
N PHE A 325 3.97 -1.57 -2.50
CA PHE A 325 3.34 -0.49 -1.75
C PHE A 325 3.35 -0.78 -0.24
N SER A 326 3.40 0.29 0.56
CA SER A 326 2.93 0.22 1.94
C SER A 326 1.40 0.13 1.99
N THR A 327 0.85 -0.23 3.15
CA THR A 327 -0.59 -0.14 3.41
C THR A 327 -1.11 1.30 3.31
N GLU A 328 -0.24 2.28 3.52
CA GLU A 328 -0.50 3.71 3.34
C GLU A 328 -0.29 4.18 1.88
N GLY A 329 -0.02 3.27 0.94
CA GLY A 329 0.16 3.60 -0.48
C GLY A 329 1.51 4.23 -0.83
N ASP A 330 2.50 4.15 0.05
CA ASP A 330 3.85 4.63 -0.26
C ASP A 330 4.54 3.70 -1.24
N ILE A 331 5.36 4.24 -2.14
CA ILE A 331 6.11 3.42 -3.10
C ILE A 331 7.38 2.92 -2.46
N ILE A 332 7.60 1.62 -2.50
CA ILE A 332 8.81 0.96 -2.06
C ILE A 332 9.52 0.37 -3.28
N VAL A 333 10.80 0.70 -3.47
CA VAL A 333 11.62 0.14 -4.55
C VAL A 333 12.78 -0.63 -3.93
N THR A 334 12.93 -1.89 -4.32
CA THR A 334 14.12 -2.68 -3.99
C THR A 334 15.12 -2.57 -5.14
N GLU A 335 16.29 -1.99 -4.89
CA GLU A 335 17.31 -1.72 -5.91
C GLU A 335 18.49 -2.69 -5.88
N ASN A 336 18.95 -3.02 -7.10
CA ASN A 336 20.27 -3.48 -7.52
C ASN A 336 21.02 -4.50 -6.63
N ASP A 337 22.23 -4.84 -7.06
CA ASP A 337 23.09 -5.74 -6.31
C ASP A 337 23.81 -5.05 -5.12
N ALA A 338 23.85 -3.71 -5.11
CA ALA A 338 24.52 -2.91 -4.10
C ALA A 338 23.65 -2.67 -2.84
N GLY A 339 22.33 -2.85 -3.00
CA GLY A 339 21.41 -3.12 -1.91
C GLY A 339 20.78 -1.90 -1.27
N PHE A 340 20.14 -1.05 -2.08
CA PHE A 340 19.30 0.03 -1.55
C PHE A 340 17.84 -0.37 -1.50
N ILE A 341 17.15 0.05 -0.44
CA ILE A 341 15.70 0.10 -0.38
C ILE A 341 15.31 1.58 -0.43
N ARG A 342 14.51 1.94 -1.44
CA ARG A 342 13.99 3.30 -1.61
C ARG A 342 12.54 3.39 -1.22
N TYR A 343 12.18 4.57 -0.76
CA TYR A 343 10.87 4.88 -0.26
C TYR A 343 10.42 6.23 -0.82
N VAL A 344 9.21 6.30 -1.32
CA VAL A 344 8.56 7.57 -1.67
C VAL A 344 7.27 7.64 -0.90
N ARG A 345 7.22 8.54 0.07
CA ARG A 345 5.98 8.80 0.81
C ARG A 345 4.92 9.32 -0.15
N ALA A 346 3.70 8.83 -0.06
CA ALA A 346 2.58 9.51 -0.67
C ALA A 346 2.45 10.88 0.01
N ASN A 347 2.54 11.97 -0.76
CA ASN A 347 2.02 13.29 -0.41
C ASN A 347 0.50 13.21 -0.38
N ARG A 348 -0.03 12.44 0.56
CA ARG A 348 -1.37 12.68 1.01
C ARG A 348 -1.31 14.08 1.63
N ALA A 349 -2.17 14.99 1.19
CA ALA A 349 -2.69 15.94 2.17
C ALA A 349 -3.16 15.03 3.31
N ILE A 350 -2.41 15.02 4.41
CA ILE A 350 -2.56 14.20 5.63
C ILE A 350 -3.79 13.32 5.51
N GLY A 351 -3.63 11.99 5.39
CA GLY A 351 -4.75 11.03 5.27
C GLY A 351 -5.91 11.52 6.12
N VAL A 352 -7.10 11.65 5.51
CA VAL A 352 -8.18 12.46 6.07
C VAL A 352 -8.37 12.01 7.50
N SER A 353 -8.01 12.86 8.47
CA SER A 353 -7.98 12.42 9.87
C SER A 353 -9.38 11.93 10.22
N GLY A 354 -9.47 10.70 10.74
CA GLY A 354 -10.73 10.02 10.99
C GLY A 354 -11.23 9.10 9.87
N ASP A 355 -10.54 8.99 8.73
CA ASP A 355 -10.80 7.99 7.68
C ASP A 355 -10.12 6.68 8.10
N PHE A 356 -10.90 5.77 8.67
CA PHE A 356 -10.40 4.55 9.28
C PHE A 356 -10.49 3.34 8.34
N ASN A 357 -11.31 3.43 7.29
CA ASN A 357 -11.40 2.40 6.26
C ASN A 357 -10.45 2.67 5.05
N LEU A 358 -9.81 3.84 5.03
CA LEU A 358 -8.85 4.31 4.04
C LEU A 358 -9.45 4.47 2.63
N ASP A 359 -10.74 4.77 2.53
CA ASP A 359 -11.42 4.99 1.26
C ASP A 359 -11.37 6.45 0.77
N GLY A 360 -10.79 7.35 1.57
CA GLY A 360 -10.60 8.76 1.27
C GLY A 360 -11.80 9.65 1.63
N LEU A 361 -12.86 9.10 2.23
CA LEU A 361 -14.04 9.81 2.69
C LEU A 361 -14.11 9.80 4.21
N LEU A 362 -14.82 10.78 4.80
CA LEU A 362 -15.27 10.69 6.19
C LEU A 362 -16.76 10.41 6.15
N ASP A 363 -17.15 9.18 6.42
CA ASP A 363 -18.54 8.76 6.32
C ASP A 363 -19.02 7.88 7.49
N VAL A 364 -20.16 7.22 7.29
CA VAL A 364 -20.81 6.41 8.33
C VAL A 364 -19.95 5.21 8.71
N GLU A 365 -19.18 4.64 7.78
CA GLU A 365 -18.35 3.47 8.05
C GLU A 365 -17.23 3.81 9.02
N ASP A 366 -16.61 4.98 8.90
CA ASP A 366 -15.55 5.43 9.80
C ASP A 366 -16.02 5.60 11.24
N ILE A 367 -17.12 6.32 11.45
CA ILE A 367 -17.64 6.54 12.81
C ILE A 367 -18.17 5.23 13.43
N ASN A 368 -18.63 4.29 12.61
CA ASN A 368 -18.96 2.94 13.06
C ASN A 368 -17.70 2.17 13.50
N LEU A 369 -16.62 2.20 12.71
CA LEU A 369 -15.34 1.58 13.05
C LEU A 369 -14.77 2.16 14.35
N LEU A 370 -14.78 3.49 14.49
CA LEU A 370 -14.36 4.15 15.73
C LEU A 370 -15.21 3.70 16.93
N SER A 371 -16.53 3.63 16.77
CA SER A 371 -17.43 3.19 17.84
C SER A 371 -17.19 1.72 18.25
N ILE A 372 -16.82 0.86 17.31
CA ILE A 372 -16.38 -0.52 17.59
C ILE A 372 -15.11 -0.53 18.44
N GLU A 373 -14.11 0.27 18.08
CA GLU A 373 -12.82 0.31 18.78
C GLU A 373 -12.96 0.90 20.20
N VAL A 374 -13.76 1.96 20.36
CA VAL A 374 -14.13 2.52 21.68
C VAL A 374 -14.76 1.45 22.57
N ARG A 375 -15.73 0.69 22.05
CA ARG A 375 -16.42 -0.37 22.80
C ARG A 375 -15.50 -1.54 23.17
N ASN A 376 -14.58 -1.87 22.26
CA ASN A 376 -13.56 -2.90 22.49
C ASN A 376 -12.44 -2.42 23.43
N ASN A 377 -12.42 -1.12 23.79
CA ASN A 377 -11.43 -0.49 24.64
C ASN A 377 -10.00 -0.80 24.15
N THR A 378 -9.76 -0.56 22.86
CA THR A 378 -8.46 -0.80 22.23
C THR A 378 -7.50 0.37 22.47
N HIS A 379 -6.22 0.14 22.15
CA HIS A 379 -5.16 1.16 22.23
C HIS A 379 -4.50 1.34 20.86
N LYS A 380 -5.31 1.30 19.79
CA LYS A 380 -4.82 1.48 18.44
C LYS A 380 -4.59 2.96 18.19
N ASN A 381 -3.32 3.37 18.04
CA ASN A 381 -2.95 4.76 17.77
C ASN A 381 -3.65 5.36 16.54
N SER A 382 -4.09 4.52 15.59
CA SER A 382 -4.83 4.99 14.42
C SER A 382 -6.22 5.53 14.74
N PHE A 383 -6.82 5.15 15.88
CA PHE A 383 -8.14 5.58 16.33
C PHE A 383 -8.10 6.59 17.50
N ASP A 384 -6.92 6.88 18.03
CA ASP A 384 -6.67 7.87 19.09
C ASP A 384 -6.46 9.25 18.43
N LEU A 385 -7.54 10.02 18.32
CA LEU A 385 -7.60 11.29 17.60
C LEU A 385 -7.11 12.46 18.45
N ASN A 386 -7.14 12.33 19.78
CA ASN A 386 -6.66 13.36 20.71
C ASN A 386 -5.21 13.14 21.21
N ALA A 387 -4.60 12.00 20.85
CA ALA A 387 -3.27 11.56 21.24
C ALA A 387 -3.07 11.40 22.76
N ASP A 388 -4.12 11.00 23.50
CA ASP A 388 -4.08 10.76 24.94
C ASP A 388 -3.77 9.29 25.32
N SER A 389 -3.53 8.44 24.32
CA SER A 389 -3.27 6.99 24.41
C SER A 389 -4.48 6.13 24.80
N LEU A 390 -5.69 6.67 24.72
CA LEU A 390 -6.94 5.96 24.91
C LEU A 390 -7.80 6.13 23.65
N VAL A 391 -8.52 5.09 23.24
CA VAL A 391 -9.56 5.19 22.21
C VAL A 391 -10.91 5.21 22.94
N ASN A 392 -11.53 6.39 23.05
CA ASN A 392 -12.71 6.61 23.88
C ASN A 392 -13.71 7.62 23.26
N ASP A 393 -14.74 8.01 24.01
CA ASP A 393 -15.79 8.92 23.52
C ASP A 393 -15.27 10.33 23.19
N ASP A 394 -14.14 10.76 23.75
CA ASP A 394 -13.49 12.03 23.38
C ASP A 394 -13.01 11.98 21.92
N ASP A 395 -12.56 10.83 21.42
CA ASP A 395 -12.18 10.65 20.01
C ASP A 395 -13.42 10.71 19.11
N ARG A 396 -14.53 10.09 19.53
CA ARG A 396 -15.81 10.18 18.81
C ARG A 396 -16.29 11.63 18.73
N GLN A 397 -16.14 12.39 19.81
CA GLN A 397 -16.46 13.81 19.83
C GLN A 397 -15.61 14.59 18.82
N ILE A 398 -14.30 14.34 18.75
CA ILE A 398 -13.40 14.98 17.78
C ILE A 398 -13.80 14.63 16.34
N TRP A 399 -14.08 13.35 16.07
CA TRP A 399 -14.49 12.91 14.74
C TRP A 399 -15.75 13.66 14.27
N VAL A 400 -16.77 13.73 15.12
CA VAL A 400 -18.05 14.40 14.81
C VAL A 400 -17.88 15.91 14.68
N ASP A 401 -17.20 16.55 15.64
CA ASP A 401 -17.18 18.00 15.75
C ASP A 401 -16.12 18.67 14.87
N GLU A 402 -14.93 18.09 14.82
CA GLU A 402 -13.74 18.72 14.24
C GLU A 402 -13.45 18.17 12.84
N LEU A 403 -13.52 16.85 12.67
CA LEU A 403 -13.14 16.19 11.41
C LEU A 403 -14.29 16.23 10.40
N LYS A 404 -15.45 15.68 10.78
CA LYS A 404 -16.63 15.64 9.92
C LYS A 404 -17.41 16.97 9.90
N SER A 405 -17.28 17.77 10.97
CA SER A 405 -18.04 19.01 11.14
C SER A 405 -19.56 18.77 11.02
N THR A 406 -20.09 17.83 11.80
CA THR A 406 -21.52 17.46 11.86
C THR A 406 -22.01 17.48 13.32
N TYR A 407 -23.17 16.90 13.64
CA TYR A 407 -23.73 16.81 14.99
C TYR A 407 -24.04 15.36 15.35
N PHE A 408 -23.89 14.99 16.63
CA PHE A 408 -24.61 13.83 17.15
C PHE A 408 -26.11 14.03 16.90
N GLY A 409 -26.72 13.08 16.19
CA GLY A 409 -28.10 13.21 15.71
C GLY A 409 -28.25 13.33 14.19
N ASP A 410 -27.20 13.75 13.48
CA ASP A 410 -27.21 13.86 12.01
C ASP A 410 -26.92 12.48 11.39
N ALA A 411 -27.99 11.73 11.10
CA ALA A 411 -27.90 10.34 10.63
C ALA A 411 -27.40 10.23 9.19
N ASN A 412 -27.59 11.27 8.37
CA ASN A 412 -27.22 11.27 6.97
C ASN A 412 -25.89 12.01 6.69
N LEU A 413 -25.29 12.59 7.73
CA LEU A 413 -24.04 13.34 7.72
C LEU A 413 -24.06 14.55 6.76
N ASP A 414 -25.21 15.21 6.59
CA ASP A 414 -25.37 16.41 5.74
C ASP A 414 -24.94 17.73 6.41
N GLY A 415 -24.55 17.64 7.69
CA GLY A 415 -24.12 18.75 8.54
C GLY A 415 -25.26 19.37 9.35
N GLU A 416 -26.48 18.84 9.27
CA GLU A 416 -27.66 19.30 10.01
C GLU A 416 -28.31 18.17 10.81
N PHE A 417 -28.50 18.36 12.12
CA PHE A 417 -29.41 17.50 12.87
C PHE A 417 -30.83 18.10 12.87
N ASN A 418 -31.75 17.51 12.12
CA ASN A 418 -33.11 18.02 11.96
C ASN A 418 -34.17 16.90 11.88
N SER A 419 -35.42 17.27 11.60
CA SER A 419 -36.52 16.29 11.49
C SER A 419 -36.33 15.21 10.41
N ARG A 420 -35.48 15.40 9.40
CA ARG A 420 -35.17 14.40 8.37
C ARG A 420 -34.40 13.23 8.94
N ASP A 421 -33.43 13.48 9.81
CA ASP A 421 -32.65 12.44 10.49
C ASP A 421 -33.54 11.57 11.36
N LEU A 422 -34.43 12.19 12.12
CA LEU A 422 -35.42 11.49 12.93
C LEU A 422 -36.32 10.60 12.06
N VAL A 423 -36.74 11.08 10.89
CA VAL A 423 -37.53 10.25 9.96
C VAL A 423 -36.71 9.09 9.41
N LEU A 424 -35.44 9.30 9.07
CA LEU A 424 -34.56 8.26 8.53
C LEU A 424 -34.35 7.13 9.54
N ILE A 425 -33.98 7.45 10.78
CA ILE A 425 -33.73 6.42 11.82
C ILE A 425 -35.01 5.67 12.21
N PHE A 426 -36.17 6.35 12.31
CA PHE A 426 -37.42 5.64 12.59
C PHE A 426 -37.92 4.79 11.41
N GLN A 427 -37.47 5.08 10.18
CA GLN A 427 -37.73 4.22 9.02
C GLN A 427 -36.86 2.97 9.02
N ALA A 428 -35.67 2.99 9.65
CA ALA A 428 -34.84 1.81 9.84
C ALA A 428 -35.55 0.77 10.74
N GLY A 429 -36.31 1.25 11.73
CA GLY A 429 -37.19 0.40 12.54
C GLY A 429 -36.49 -0.33 13.68
N GLU A 430 -35.33 0.17 14.11
CA GLU A 430 -34.48 -0.44 15.15
C GLU A 430 -34.69 0.18 16.55
N PHE A 431 -35.52 1.21 16.66
CA PHE A 431 -35.76 1.88 17.95
C PHE A 431 -36.45 0.96 18.96
N GLU A 432 -35.76 0.66 20.06
CA GLU A 432 -36.27 -0.19 21.16
C GLU A 432 -36.87 -1.51 20.64
N ASP A 433 -36.20 -2.16 19.68
CA ASP A 433 -36.66 -3.40 19.04
C ASP A 433 -36.22 -4.70 19.75
N ASP A 434 -35.49 -4.56 20.87
CA ASP A 434 -34.85 -5.63 21.65
C ASP A 434 -33.77 -6.45 20.88
N VAL A 435 -33.22 -5.93 19.77
CA VAL A 435 -32.19 -6.58 18.96
C VAL A 435 -30.83 -5.91 19.16
N ILE A 436 -30.04 -6.42 20.10
CA ILE A 436 -28.69 -5.89 20.37
C ILE A 436 -27.78 -6.10 19.15
N GLY A 437 -27.08 -5.05 18.72
CA GLY A 437 -25.99 -5.15 17.76
C GLY A 437 -26.37 -4.92 16.30
N ASN A 438 -27.63 -4.53 16.00
CA ASN A 438 -28.07 -4.25 14.63
C ASN A 438 -27.92 -2.78 14.22
N SER A 439 -27.75 -1.86 15.18
CA SER A 439 -27.70 -0.43 14.91
C SER A 439 -26.30 0.09 14.60
N THR A 440 -26.30 1.14 13.78
CA THR A 440 -25.18 1.92 13.26
C THR A 440 -25.49 3.41 13.42
N TRP A 441 -24.50 4.28 13.18
CA TRP A 441 -24.73 5.73 13.22
C TRP A 441 -25.93 6.19 12.39
N ALA A 442 -26.07 5.66 11.18
CA ALA A 442 -27.13 6.03 10.23
C ALA A 442 -28.52 5.51 10.62
N THR A 443 -28.59 4.52 11.53
CA THR A 443 -29.85 3.91 12.00
C THR A 443 -30.20 4.33 13.43
N GLY A 444 -29.32 5.05 14.12
CA GLY A 444 -29.62 5.75 15.38
C GLY A 444 -28.65 5.49 16.54
N ASP A 445 -27.60 4.69 16.36
CA ASP A 445 -26.57 4.41 17.38
C ASP A 445 -25.60 5.59 17.54
N TRP A 446 -26.05 6.64 18.23
CA TRP A 446 -25.26 7.86 18.45
C TRP A 446 -24.48 7.82 19.75
N ASP A 447 -24.75 6.87 20.65
CA ASP A 447 -23.90 6.60 21.81
C ASP A 447 -22.81 5.54 21.53
N GLY A 448 -22.90 4.80 20.42
CA GLY A 448 -21.88 3.86 19.95
C GLY A 448 -21.94 2.48 20.60
N ASN A 449 -23.04 2.14 21.27
CA ASN A 449 -23.24 0.86 21.95
C ASN A 449 -23.78 -0.26 21.02
N SER A 450 -24.09 0.06 19.75
CA SER A 450 -24.75 -0.79 18.73
C SER A 450 -26.21 -1.17 19.00
N ASP A 451 -26.95 -0.32 19.70
CA ASP A 451 -28.37 -0.52 19.99
C ASP A 451 -29.09 0.83 20.01
N PHE A 452 -30.05 1.04 19.11
CA PHE A 452 -30.78 2.30 19.04
C PHE A 452 -31.93 2.35 20.06
N ASN A 453 -31.76 3.15 21.11
CA ASN A 453 -32.75 3.32 22.16
C ASN A 453 -32.87 4.78 22.66
N SER A 454 -33.62 4.99 23.73
CA SER A 454 -33.81 6.33 24.31
C SER A 454 -32.49 7.01 24.75
N GLY A 455 -31.42 6.26 24.99
CA GLY A 455 -30.09 6.75 25.35
C GLY A 455 -29.42 7.56 24.23
N ASP A 456 -29.55 7.13 22.98
CA ASP A 456 -29.00 7.84 21.82
C ASP A 456 -29.61 9.23 21.64
N PHE A 457 -30.92 9.34 21.88
CA PHE A 457 -31.59 10.63 21.90
C PHE A 457 -31.04 11.54 23.01
N VAL A 458 -30.74 10.99 24.18
CA VAL A 458 -30.13 11.79 25.25
C VAL A 458 -28.79 12.33 24.80
N VAL A 459 -27.92 11.52 24.17
CA VAL A 459 -26.63 11.97 23.63
C VAL A 459 -26.81 13.05 22.55
N ALA A 460 -27.61 12.80 21.52
CA ALA A 460 -27.82 13.74 20.42
C ALA A 460 -28.45 15.07 20.88
N PHE A 461 -29.47 15.04 21.74
CA PHE A 461 -30.10 16.27 22.22
C PHE A 461 -29.24 17.02 23.26
N GLN A 462 -28.41 16.33 24.05
CA GLN A 462 -27.45 16.98 24.94
C GLN A 462 -26.32 17.68 24.18
N ALA A 463 -25.89 17.12 23.04
CA ALA A 463 -24.94 17.78 22.14
C ALA A 463 -25.49 19.10 21.56
N GLY A 464 -26.82 19.25 21.51
CA GLY A 464 -27.48 20.54 21.27
C GLY A 464 -27.53 21.00 19.81
N GLY A 465 -27.36 20.09 18.85
CA GLY A 465 -27.36 20.40 17.41
C GLY A 465 -28.73 20.50 16.73
N TYR A 466 -29.81 20.09 17.41
CA TYR A 466 -31.13 19.96 16.78
C TYR A 466 -31.69 21.30 16.28
N GLU A 467 -31.99 21.38 14.98
CA GLU A 467 -32.54 22.55 14.28
C GLU A 467 -31.66 23.83 14.43
N VAL A 468 -30.36 23.65 14.66
CA VAL A 468 -29.37 24.74 14.69
C VAL A 468 -28.97 25.19 13.26
N GLY A 469 -29.11 24.31 12.28
CA GLY A 469 -28.71 24.50 10.88
C GLY A 469 -27.31 23.94 10.58
N GLN A 470 -26.85 24.11 9.34
CA GLN A 470 -25.60 23.48 8.88
C GLN A 470 -24.38 23.90 9.69
N ARG A 471 -23.65 22.93 10.24
CA ARG A 471 -22.36 23.17 10.89
C ARG A 471 -21.32 23.53 9.82
N ALA A 472 -20.68 24.69 9.99
CA ALA A 472 -19.65 25.12 9.05
C ALA A 472 -18.42 24.22 9.17
N ALA A 473 -17.86 23.79 8.04
CA ALA A 473 -16.57 23.10 8.01
C ALA A 473 -15.51 23.95 8.73
N ALA A 474 -14.76 23.34 9.65
CA ALA A 474 -13.66 24.01 10.33
C ALA A 474 -12.65 24.49 9.28
N PHE A 475 -12.54 25.81 9.08
CA PHE A 475 -11.44 26.36 8.29
C PHE A 475 -10.15 26.02 9.01
N SER A 476 -9.26 25.27 8.35
CA SER A 476 -7.88 25.13 8.81
C SER A 476 -7.29 26.53 9.02
N VAL A 477 -6.99 26.85 10.27
CA VAL A 477 -6.24 28.05 10.60
C VAL A 477 -4.87 27.88 9.95
N PRO A 478 -4.45 28.74 9.01
CA PRO A 478 -3.11 28.64 8.47
C PRO A 478 -2.13 28.82 9.63
N GLU A 479 -1.16 27.90 9.74
CA GLU A 479 -0.16 27.94 10.79
C GLU A 479 0.43 29.35 10.96
N PRO A 480 0.86 29.74 12.19
CA PRO A 480 1.40 31.08 12.48
C PRO A 480 2.53 31.55 11.54
N GLY A 481 3.19 30.63 10.82
CA GLY A 481 4.18 30.92 9.79
C GLY A 481 3.63 31.69 8.57
N MET A 482 2.37 31.48 8.18
CA MET A 482 1.79 32.14 7.00
C MET A 482 1.40 33.60 7.28
N VAL A 483 0.89 33.90 8.47
CA VAL A 483 0.52 35.28 8.88
C VAL A 483 1.77 36.16 8.96
N THR A 484 2.89 35.60 9.42
CA THR A 484 4.16 36.33 9.55
C THR A 484 4.73 36.72 8.18
N THR A 485 4.55 35.87 7.16
CA THR A 485 5.03 36.12 5.79
C THR A 485 4.21 37.19 5.06
N VAL A 486 2.89 37.25 5.31
CA VAL A 486 2.01 38.28 4.74
C VAL A 486 2.32 39.68 5.30
N PHE A 487 2.68 39.80 6.60
CA PHE A 487 3.09 41.08 7.18
C PHE A 487 4.49 41.55 6.71
N LEU A 488 5.41 40.63 6.41
CA LEU A 488 6.72 40.95 5.83
C LEU A 488 6.61 41.44 4.39
N PHE A 489 5.69 40.90 3.58
CA PHE A 489 5.46 41.39 2.21
C PHE A 489 4.80 42.77 2.16
N LEU A 490 3.87 43.09 3.06
CA LEU A 490 3.26 44.43 3.11
C LEU A 490 4.26 45.52 3.56
N SER A 491 5.22 45.19 4.43
CA SER A 491 6.22 46.16 4.92
C SER A 491 7.36 46.43 3.92
N LEU A 492 7.66 45.47 3.04
CA LEU A 492 8.56 45.67 1.89
C LEU A 492 7.92 46.50 0.76
N LEU A 493 6.62 46.38 0.52
CA LEU A 493 5.88 47.19 -0.46
C LEU A 493 5.73 48.67 -0.04
N ILE A 494 5.66 48.95 1.27
CA ILE A 494 5.61 50.34 1.78
C ILE A 494 7.00 51.00 1.75
N SER A 495 8.09 50.23 1.89
CA SER A 495 9.45 50.75 1.85
C SER A 495 9.97 51.05 0.43
N CYS A 496 9.41 50.42 -0.59
CA CYS A 496 9.78 50.67 -1.99
C CYS A 496 9.13 51.92 -2.62
N ARG A 497 8.19 52.58 -1.91
CA ARG A 497 7.53 53.83 -2.37
C ARG A 497 8.18 55.14 -1.90
N ARG A 498 9.36 55.08 -1.26
CA ARG A 498 10.10 56.27 -0.79
C ARG A 498 11.47 56.51 -1.46
N LEU A 499 11.71 55.87 -2.59
CA LEU A 499 12.86 56.18 -3.48
C LEU A 499 12.35 56.45 -4.91
N PHE A 500 11.64 57.56 -5.06
CA PHE A 500 11.57 58.39 -6.25
C PHE A 500 11.40 59.84 -5.82
#